data_AF-A0AAP0D599-F1
#
_entry.id   AF-A0AAP0D599-F1
#
_cell.length_a   1.000
_cell.length_b   1.000
_cell.length_c   1.000
_cell.angle_alpha   90.00
_cell.angle_beta   90.00
_cell.angle_gamma   90.00
#
_symmetry.space_group_name_H-M   'P 1'
#
loop_
_entity.id
_entity.type
_entity.pdbx_description
1 polymer ?
#
loop_
_entity_poly.entity_id
_entity_poly.type
_entity_poly.pdbx_seq_one_letter_code
_entity_poly.pdbx_strand_id
1 'polypeptide(L)'
;MMAYGVTGDFMDEYIRIGESTAMESVKKFSETLVRIFSDKYLRSPNANDITRLLAVAEERGFPGMLGSIDCMHWKWKNCPTAWKGMYSGHIHEPTIFLEAVASYDLWIWHAFFGMPGSHNDINVLERSSIFNELAQGHALPVNYIVNGHNYSMGYYLADGIYPKWRTFVKTIPSPRGNKNKHFAKAQEFARKDVERAFGVLQQRFAIIRGPSRMFKVEVLTNIMKACIILHNMIIEDERDNIDDDDFEYDQVDDVLPELSRDHTTEFMEFIQRHHQIRDGSAHHQLQEDLIEHQWLLYSQQ
;
A
#
# COMPACT_ATOMS: atom_id res chain seq x y z
N MET A 1 -5.19 10.44 22.77
CA MET A 1 -6.12 10.58 21.62
C MET A 1 -5.76 9.66 20.45
N MET A 2 -4.56 9.71 19.85
CA MET A 2 -4.25 8.85 18.68
C MET A 2 -4.20 7.34 19.01
N ALA A 3 -3.37 6.95 19.98
CA ALA A 3 -3.24 5.55 20.39
C ALA A 3 -4.54 4.99 21.01
N TYR A 4 -5.13 5.73 21.95
CA TYR A 4 -6.27 5.25 22.74
C TYR A 4 -7.66 5.62 22.20
N GLY A 5 -7.76 6.44 21.15
CA GLY A 5 -9.05 6.83 20.56
C GLY A 5 -9.97 7.63 21.49
N VAL A 6 -9.44 8.11 22.63
CA VAL A 6 -10.20 8.88 23.63
C VAL A 6 -10.67 10.22 23.06
N THR A 7 -11.80 10.67 23.57
CA THR A 7 -12.50 11.88 23.14
C THR A 7 -11.92 13.12 23.83
N GLY A 8 -12.16 14.31 23.29
CA GLY A 8 -11.56 15.54 23.81
C GLY A 8 -12.10 15.95 25.19
N ASP A 9 -13.38 15.69 25.46
CA ASP A 9 -14.04 15.80 26.78
C ASP A 9 -13.35 14.91 27.83
N PHE A 10 -12.99 13.67 27.48
CA PHE A 10 -12.25 12.78 28.37
C PHE A 10 -10.86 13.34 28.73
N MET A 11 -10.20 14.04 27.81
CA MET A 11 -8.91 14.69 28.07
C MET A 11 -9.07 15.89 29.03
N ASP A 12 -10.18 16.62 28.95
CA ASP A 12 -10.45 17.70 29.90
C ASP A 12 -10.64 17.16 31.32
N GLU A 13 -11.41 16.08 31.47
CA GLU A 13 -11.63 15.43 32.77
C GLU A 13 -10.37 14.80 33.36
N TYR A 14 -9.57 14.10 32.55
CA TYR A 14 -8.45 13.31 33.06
C TYR A 14 -7.13 14.08 33.12
N ILE A 15 -6.83 14.93 32.13
CA ILE A 15 -5.56 15.67 32.04
C ILE A 15 -5.72 17.20 32.09
N ARG A 16 -6.95 17.71 32.29
CA ARG A 16 -7.26 19.15 32.41
C ARG A 16 -6.84 19.97 31.19
N ILE A 17 -6.96 19.37 30.00
CA ILE A 17 -6.78 20.05 28.73
C ILE A 17 -8.14 20.17 28.06
N GLY A 18 -8.62 21.41 27.90
CA GLY A 18 -9.89 21.67 27.24
C GLY A 18 -9.95 21.06 25.83
N GLU A 19 -11.12 20.54 25.47
CA GLU A 19 -11.35 19.80 24.22
C GLU A 19 -10.77 20.48 22.98
N SER A 20 -11.00 21.79 22.83
CA SER A 20 -10.50 22.57 21.67
C SER A 20 -8.97 22.56 21.57
N THR A 21 -8.29 22.65 22.70
CA THR A 21 -6.81 22.63 22.78
C THR A 21 -6.27 21.24 22.49
N ALA A 22 -6.95 20.21 23.02
CA ALA A 22 -6.62 18.82 22.78
C ALA A 22 -6.71 18.50 21.27
N MET A 23 -7.81 18.89 20.63
CA MET A 23 -8.05 18.64 19.20
C MET A 23 -7.07 19.41 18.30
N GLU A 24 -6.80 20.68 18.61
CA GLU A 24 -5.80 21.47 17.88
C GLU A 24 -4.39 20.88 18.01
N SER A 25 -4.06 20.31 19.18
CA SER A 25 -2.78 19.63 19.40
C SER A 25 -2.64 18.39 18.53
N VAL A 26 -3.67 17.55 18.41
CA VAL A 26 -3.66 16.36 17.52
C VAL A 26 -3.47 16.78 16.06
N LYS A 27 -4.15 17.84 15.63
CA LYS A 27 -4.02 18.37 14.28
C LYS A 27 -2.59 18.84 14.00
N LYS A 28 -2.04 19.73 14.84
CA LYS A 28 -0.66 20.25 14.70
C LYS A 28 0.38 19.13 14.77
N PHE A 29 0.19 18.17 15.66
CA PHE A 29 1.07 17.01 15.78
C PHE A 29 1.05 16.17 14.50
N SER A 30 -0.13 15.85 13.98
CA SER A 30 -0.28 15.07 12.74
C SER A 30 0.33 15.79 11.54
N GLU A 31 0.07 17.08 11.38
CA GLU A 31 0.68 17.93 10.34
C GLU A 31 2.22 17.96 10.45
N THR A 32 2.74 18.08 11.67
CA THR A 32 4.18 18.12 11.92
C THR A 32 4.84 16.79 11.60
N LEU A 33 4.23 15.67 11.99
CA LEU A 33 4.74 14.33 11.65
C LEU A 33 4.80 14.12 10.14
N VAL A 34 3.72 14.43 9.43
CA VAL A 34 3.69 14.32 7.96
C VAL A 34 4.79 15.20 7.35
N ARG A 35 4.91 16.44 7.78
CA ARG A 35 5.91 17.37 7.24
C ARG A 35 7.36 16.94 7.48
N ILE A 36 7.67 16.34 8.63
CA ILE A 36 9.06 16.01 9.00
C ILE A 36 9.44 14.61 8.53
N PHE A 37 8.51 13.67 8.54
CA PHE A 37 8.83 12.24 8.47
C PHE A 37 8.23 11.50 7.28
N SER A 38 7.36 12.13 6.47
CA SER A 38 6.76 11.46 5.31
C SER A 38 7.82 10.98 4.32
N ASP A 39 8.87 11.76 4.07
CA ASP A 39 9.91 11.40 3.10
C ASP A 39 10.75 10.20 3.54
N LYS A 40 10.80 9.89 4.84
CA LYS A 40 11.51 8.72 5.36
C LYS A 40 10.59 7.51 5.53
N TYR A 41 9.40 7.71 6.12
CA TYR A 41 8.54 6.62 6.60
C TYR A 41 7.27 6.42 5.77
N LEU A 42 7.00 7.25 4.76
CA LEU A 42 5.90 7.05 3.81
C LEU A 42 6.38 7.41 2.41
N ARG A 43 7.35 6.63 1.94
CA ARG A 43 8.04 6.78 0.66
C ARG A 43 7.96 5.49 -0.15
N SER A 44 8.20 5.60 -1.45
CA SER A 44 8.44 4.43 -2.30
C SER A 44 9.68 3.65 -1.85
N PRO A 45 9.71 2.32 -2.05
CA PRO A 45 10.89 1.48 -1.82
C PRO A 45 12.12 2.01 -2.58
N ASN A 46 13.29 2.02 -1.95
CA ASN A 46 14.57 2.28 -2.63
C ASN A 46 15.18 0.96 -3.16
N ALA A 47 16.38 1.02 -3.73
CA ALA A 47 17.03 -0.17 -4.32
C ALA A 47 17.24 -1.31 -3.30
N ASN A 48 17.67 -0.99 -2.08
CA ASN A 48 17.88 -1.97 -1.02
C ASN A 48 16.55 -2.58 -0.55
N ASP A 49 15.52 -1.74 -0.40
CA ASP A 49 14.18 -2.21 -0.05
C ASP A 49 13.64 -3.16 -1.12
N ILE A 50 13.77 -2.80 -2.40
CA ILE A 50 13.33 -3.64 -3.52
C ILE A 50 14.06 -4.98 -3.51
N THR A 51 15.38 -4.99 -3.37
CA THR A 51 16.18 -6.22 -3.32
C THR A 51 15.69 -7.15 -2.21
N ARG A 52 15.49 -6.61 -0.99
CA ARG A 52 14.98 -7.37 0.16
C ARG A 52 13.56 -7.88 -0.08
N LEU A 53 12.68 -7.04 -0.61
CA LEU A 53 11.29 -7.42 -0.92
C LEU A 53 11.24 -8.55 -1.94
N LEU A 54 12.06 -8.46 -3.00
CA LEU A 54 12.12 -9.47 -4.06
C LEU A 54 12.68 -10.80 -3.56
N ALA A 55 13.73 -10.79 -2.74
CA ALA A 55 14.29 -12.00 -2.16
C ALA A 55 13.25 -12.76 -1.32
N VAL A 56 12.59 -12.08 -0.38
CA VAL A 56 11.55 -12.70 0.45
C VAL A 56 10.32 -13.10 -0.37
N ALA A 57 9.98 -12.33 -1.40
CA ALA A 57 8.89 -12.67 -2.30
C ALA A 57 9.17 -13.96 -3.08
N GLU A 58 10.39 -14.15 -3.57
CA GLU A 58 10.83 -15.36 -4.27
C GLU A 58 10.79 -16.59 -3.35
N GLU A 59 11.28 -16.48 -2.11
CA GLU A 59 11.18 -17.55 -1.10
C GLU A 59 9.73 -17.95 -0.81
N ARG A 60 8.80 -16.99 -0.91
CA ARG A 60 7.36 -17.22 -0.75
C ARG A 60 6.67 -17.68 -2.04
N GLY A 61 7.42 -17.93 -3.11
CA GLY A 61 6.95 -18.41 -4.41
C GLY A 61 6.30 -17.33 -5.30
N PHE A 62 6.51 -16.05 -5.00
CA PHE A 62 6.02 -14.93 -5.79
C PHE A 62 7.17 -14.04 -6.31
N PRO A 63 8.07 -14.55 -7.17
CA PRO A 63 9.14 -13.73 -7.74
C PRO A 63 8.59 -12.48 -8.43
N GLY A 64 9.19 -11.31 -8.16
CA GLY A 64 8.74 -10.02 -8.72
C GLY A 64 7.67 -9.29 -7.92
N MET A 65 7.14 -9.88 -6.84
CA MET A 65 6.16 -9.23 -5.97
C MET A 65 6.82 -8.17 -5.08
N LEU A 66 6.27 -6.95 -5.09
CA LEU A 66 6.70 -5.85 -4.22
C LEU A 66 5.86 -5.71 -2.94
N GLY A 67 4.68 -6.32 -2.92
CA GLY A 67 3.78 -6.32 -1.78
C GLY A 67 2.35 -6.69 -2.18
N SER A 68 1.42 -6.43 -1.27
CA SER A 68 -0.01 -6.57 -1.50
C SER A 68 -0.69 -5.22 -1.41
N ILE A 69 -1.66 -5.00 -2.29
CA ILE A 69 -2.48 -3.79 -2.32
C ILE A 69 -3.90 -4.14 -1.92
N ASP A 70 -4.47 -3.33 -1.05
CA ASP A 70 -5.87 -3.42 -0.68
C ASP A 70 -6.33 -2.10 -0.09
N CYS A 71 -7.62 -2.04 0.21
CA CYS A 71 -8.27 -0.86 0.67
C CYS A 71 -9.06 -1.08 1.94
N MET A 72 -9.13 -0.05 2.77
CA MET A 72 -9.98 -0.04 3.95
C MET A 72 -10.86 1.20 4.01
N HIS A 73 -12.07 1.01 4.56
CA HIS A 73 -13.01 2.09 4.80
C HIS A 73 -12.93 2.59 6.24
N TRP A 74 -12.71 3.89 6.42
CA TRP A 74 -12.77 4.53 7.73
C TRP A 74 -14.06 5.34 7.87
N LYS A 75 -14.88 5.01 8.87
CA LYS A 75 -16.17 5.68 9.10
C LYS A 75 -15.99 7.15 9.50
N TRP A 76 -16.79 8.02 8.91
CA TRP A 76 -16.76 9.46 9.15
C TRP A 76 -18.06 9.94 9.80
N LYS A 77 -18.11 9.90 11.13
CA LYS A 77 -19.31 10.21 11.93
C LYS A 77 -19.79 11.64 11.73
N ASN A 78 -18.85 12.59 11.74
CA ASN A 78 -19.15 14.03 11.61
C ASN A 78 -19.01 14.52 10.15
N CYS A 79 -19.25 13.64 9.18
CA CYS A 79 -19.32 14.03 7.77
C CYS A 79 -20.37 15.14 7.58
N PRO A 80 -20.00 16.32 7.04
CA PRO A 80 -20.96 17.39 6.87
C PRO A 80 -22.10 16.98 5.94
N THR A 81 -23.32 17.44 6.21
CA THR A 81 -24.53 17.05 5.47
C THR A 81 -24.39 17.21 3.95
N ALA A 82 -23.72 18.28 3.50
CA ALA A 82 -23.46 18.55 2.09
C ALA A 82 -22.64 17.45 1.38
N TRP A 83 -21.79 16.73 2.12
CA TRP A 83 -20.92 15.68 1.59
C TRP A 83 -21.46 14.27 1.87
N LYS A 84 -22.47 14.14 2.75
CA LYS A 84 -22.98 12.85 3.22
C LYS A 84 -23.40 11.94 2.06
N GLY A 85 -24.10 12.47 1.07
CA GLY A 85 -24.52 11.70 -0.12
C GLY A 85 -23.35 11.16 -0.95
N MET A 86 -22.26 11.93 -1.07
CA MET A 86 -21.06 11.50 -1.81
C MET A 86 -20.25 10.45 -1.05
N TYR A 87 -20.23 10.50 0.28
CA TYR A 87 -19.39 9.62 1.11
C TYR A 87 -20.15 8.38 1.62
N SER A 88 -21.48 8.38 1.58
CA SER A 88 -22.34 7.22 1.82
C SER A 88 -22.47 6.38 0.55
N GLY A 89 -21.52 5.46 0.35
CA GLY A 89 -21.60 4.44 -0.70
C GLY A 89 -22.56 3.29 -0.38
N HIS A 90 -22.24 2.08 -0.84
CA HIS A 90 -22.99 0.85 -0.53
C HIS A 90 -23.11 0.54 0.97
N ILE A 91 -22.24 1.12 1.79
CA ILE A 91 -22.21 0.97 3.26
C ILE A 91 -23.34 1.78 3.94
N HIS A 92 -24.04 2.64 3.21
CA HIS A 92 -25.12 3.55 3.70
C HIS A 92 -24.67 4.53 4.81
N GLU A 93 -23.41 4.48 5.22
CA GLU A 93 -22.76 5.40 6.15
C GLU A 93 -21.58 6.11 5.46
N PRO A 94 -21.30 7.38 5.81
CA PRO A 94 -20.16 8.10 5.26
C PRO A 94 -18.85 7.42 5.64
N THR A 95 -18.06 7.02 4.64
CA THR A 95 -16.72 6.47 4.84
C THR A 95 -15.71 7.18 3.96
N ILE A 96 -14.46 7.24 4.41
CA ILE A 96 -13.32 7.70 3.62
C ILE A 96 -12.43 6.50 3.36
N PHE A 97 -11.93 6.41 2.13
CA PHE A 97 -11.14 5.30 1.68
C PHE A 97 -9.65 5.51 1.95
N LEU A 98 -8.96 4.43 2.33
CA LEU A 98 -7.51 4.31 2.35
C LEU A 98 -7.13 3.17 1.41
N GLU A 99 -6.45 3.47 0.31
CA GLU A 99 -5.70 2.48 -0.47
C GLU A 99 -4.29 2.42 0.10
N ALA A 100 -3.76 1.22 0.33
CA ALA A 100 -2.39 1.06 0.79
C ALA A 100 -1.70 -0.14 0.14
N VAL A 101 -0.37 -0.02 0.01
CA VAL A 101 0.51 -1.14 -0.31
C VAL A 101 1.30 -1.48 0.94
N ALA A 102 1.25 -2.76 1.34
CA ALA A 102 2.07 -3.24 2.44
C ALA A 102 2.85 -4.51 2.08
N SER A 103 4.00 -4.66 2.73
CA SER A 103 4.85 -5.84 2.63
C SER A 103 4.65 -6.81 3.80
N TYR A 104 5.30 -7.97 3.70
CA TYR A 104 5.23 -9.09 4.65
C TYR A 104 5.61 -8.75 6.10
N ASP A 105 6.35 -7.67 6.27
CA ASP A 105 6.89 -7.14 7.52
C ASP A 105 6.02 -6.00 8.08
N LEU A 106 4.80 -5.86 7.58
CA LEU A 106 3.81 -4.84 7.97
C LEU A 106 4.17 -3.40 7.56
N TRP A 107 5.28 -3.17 6.85
CA TRP A 107 5.62 -1.83 6.38
C TRP A 107 4.65 -1.38 5.30
N ILE A 108 4.14 -0.15 5.42
CA ILE A 108 3.24 0.45 4.45
C ILE A 108 4.05 1.40 3.56
N TRP A 109 4.22 1.03 2.29
CA TRP A 109 5.03 1.78 1.32
C TRP A 109 4.27 2.89 0.61
N HIS A 110 2.98 2.65 0.35
CA HIS A 110 2.10 3.59 -0.33
C HIS A 110 0.81 3.74 0.46
N ALA A 111 0.29 4.96 0.51
CA ALA A 111 -1.00 5.27 1.11
C ALA A 111 -1.67 6.41 0.36
N PHE A 112 -2.84 6.14 -0.20
CA PHE A 112 -3.69 7.15 -0.84
C PHE A 112 -5.02 7.27 -0.08
N PHE A 113 -5.30 8.46 0.44
CA PHE A 113 -6.41 8.71 1.36
C PHE A 113 -7.17 9.98 0.99
N GLY A 114 -8.47 9.99 1.28
CA GLY A 114 -9.32 11.18 1.18
C GLY A 114 -10.44 11.07 0.14
N MET A 115 -10.49 9.97 -0.61
CA MET A 115 -11.55 9.74 -1.59
C MET A 115 -12.89 9.37 -0.92
N PRO A 116 -14.04 9.78 -1.48
CA PRO A 116 -15.35 9.42 -0.95
C PRO A 116 -15.59 7.91 -0.99
N GLY A 117 -16.13 7.35 0.10
CA GLY A 117 -16.42 5.91 0.22
C GLY A 117 -17.54 5.35 -0.68
N SER A 118 -18.11 6.19 -1.56
CA SER A 118 -18.91 5.73 -2.71
C SER A 118 -18.07 5.23 -3.89
N HIS A 119 -16.76 5.54 -3.90
CA HIS A 119 -15.84 5.03 -4.90
C HIS A 119 -15.52 3.56 -4.62
N ASN A 120 -15.35 2.78 -5.69
CA ASN A 120 -14.78 1.44 -5.63
C ASN A 120 -13.26 1.52 -5.87
N ASP A 121 -12.57 0.39 -5.65
CA ASP A 121 -11.11 0.25 -5.80
C ASP A 121 -10.61 0.75 -7.16
N ILE A 122 -11.36 0.48 -8.24
CA ILE A 122 -11.02 0.93 -9.60
C ILE A 122 -11.01 2.46 -9.69
N ASN A 123 -12.03 3.14 -9.17
CA ASN A 123 -12.12 4.60 -9.24
C ASN A 123 -11.05 5.30 -8.39
N VAL A 124 -10.59 4.63 -7.32
CA VAL A 124 -9.50 5.13 -6.47
C VAL A 124 -8.16 4.94 -7.18
N LEU A 125 -7.95 3.76 -7.76
CA LEU A 125 -6.75 3.42 -8.51
C LEU A 125 -6.47 4.38 -9.67
N GLU A 126 -7.51 4.82 -10.39
CA GLU A 126 -7.36 5.81 -11.48
C GLU A 126 -6.85 7.17 -11.01
N ARG A 127 -6.97 7.48 -9.72
CA ARG A 127 -6.56 8.75 -9.11
C ARG A 127 -5.36 8.60 -8.18
N SER A 128 -5.00 7.37 -7.86
CA SER A 128 -3.89 7.04 -6.99
C SER A 128 -2.55 7.36 -7.65
N SER A 129 -1.60 7.81 -6.85
CA SER A 129 -0.22 8.07 -7.28
C SER A 129 0.65 6.81 -7.35
N ILE A 130 0.11 5.62 -7.03
CA ILE A 130 0.88 4.38 -6.89
C ILE A 130 1.76 4.04 -8.11
N PHE A 131 1.32 4.41 -9.32
CA PHE A 131 2.06 4.15 -10.55
C PHE A 131 2.70 5.39 -11.17
N ASN A 132 2.75 6.52 -10.47
CA ASN A 132 3.32 7.77 -11.01
C ASN A 132 4.80 7.59 -11.36
N GLU A 133 5.60 7.04 -10.46
CA GLU A 133 7.04 6.80 -10.70
C GLU A 133 7.24 5.87 -11.90
N LEU A 134 6.40 4.84 -12.03
CA LEU A 134 6.47 3.87 -13.12
C LEU A 134 6.05 4.48 -14.46
N ALA A 135 5.01 5.33 -14.46
CA ALA A 135 4.54 6.04 -15.65
C ALA A 135 5.53 7.13 -16.09
N GLN A 136 6.18 7.81 -15.14
CA GLN A 136 7.22 8.81 -15.40
C GLN A 136 8.56 8.19 -15.81
N GLY A 137 8.77 6.90 -15.53
CA GLY A 137 10.02 6.20 -15.84
C GLY A 137 11.12 6.40 -14.78
N HIS A 138 10.75 6.86 -13.59
CA HIS A 138 11.64 7.02 -12.44
C HIS A 138 11.65 5.79 -11.53
N ALA A 139 10.71 4.86 -11.72
CA ALA A 139 10.68 3.62 -10.95
C ALA A 139 11.93 2.79 -11.18
N LEU A 140 12.48 2.24 -10.09
CA LEU A 140 13.63 1.35 -10.14
C LEU A 140 13.28 0.05 -10.91
N PRO A 141 14.22 -0.49 -11.71
CA PRO A 141 13.98 -1.69 -12.48
C PRO A 141 13.84 -2.91 -11.57
N VAL A 142 12.90 -3.80 -11.89
CA VAL A 142 12.63 -5.04 -11.15
C VAL A 142 12.73 -6.20 -12.13
N ASN A 143 13.86 -6.89 -12.14
CA ASN A 143 14.10 -8.00 -13.06
C ASN A 143 13.95 -9.34 -12.34
N TYR A 144 13.12 -10.23 -12.90
CA TYR A 144 12.91 -11.56 -12.36
C TYR A 144 12.49 -12.53 -13.47
N ILE A 145 12.64 -13.83 -13.21
CA ILE A 145 12.35 -14.89 -14.18
C ILE A 145 11.29 -15.81 -13.57
N VAL A 146 10.21 -16.05 -14.32
CA VAL A 146 9.19 -17.04 -13.94
C VAL A 146 8.94 -17.93 -15.14
N ASN A 147 9.02 -19.25 -14.93
CA ASN A 147 8.75 -20.24 -15.97
C ASN A 147 9.56 -20.02 -17.29
N GLY A 148 10.78 -19.50 -17.18
CA GLY A 148 11.66 -19.21 -18.33
C GLY A 148 11.39 -17.88 -19.05
N HIS A 149 10.41 -17.10 -18.63
CA HIS A 149 10.15 -15.76 -19.16
C HIS A 149 10.73 -14.68 -18.25
N ASN A 150 11.34 -13.66 -18.86
CA ASN A 150 11.93 -12.53 -18.16
C ASN A 150 10.90 -11.39 -18.02
N TYR A 151 10.80 -10.85 -16.82
CA TYR A 151 9.95 -9.73 -16.48
C TYR A 151 10.81 -8.61 -15.88
N SER A 152 10.49 -7.36 -16.24
CA SER A 152 11.24 -6.16 -15.85
C SER A 152 10.42 -5.17 -15.01
N MET A 153 9.25 -5.61 -14.53
CA MET A 153 8.28 -4.76 -13.83
C MET A 153 7.68 -5.54 -12.67
N GLY A 154 7.90 -5.04 -11.46
CA GLY A 154 7.32 -5.64 -10.26
C GLY A 154 5.80 -5.49 -10.24
N TYR A 155 5.16 -6.33 -9.44
CA TYR A 155 3.70 -6.35 -9.31
C TYR A 155 3.26 -6.37 -7.85
N TYR A 156 1.98 -6.05 -7.64
CA TYR A 156 1.32 -6.17 -6.35
C TYR A 156 0.27 -7.27 -6.39
N LEU A 157 0.12 -8.01 -5.29
CA LEU A 157 -1.00 -8.92 -5.11
C LEU A 157 -2.26 -8.12 -4.81
N ALA A 158 -3.31 -8.38 -5.59
CA ALA A 158 -4.57 -7.64 -5.52
C ALA A 158 -5.77 -8.61 -5.47
N ASP A 159 -6.93 -8.08 -5.11
CA ASP A 159 -8.17 -8.85 -5.10
C ASP A 159 -8.79 -9.00 -6.50
N GLY A 160 -9.99 -9.59 -6.57
CA GLY A 160 -10.71 -9.81 -7.82
C GLY A 160 -11.26 -8.55 -8.50
N ILE A 161 -11.38 -7.43 -7.78
CA ILE A 161 -11.99 -6.17 -8.23
C ILE A 161 -10.99 -5.33 -9.03
N TYR A 162 -9.69 -5.41 -8.72
CA TYR A 162 -8.65 -4.69 -9.44
C TYR A 162 -8.62 -5.04 -10.94
N PRO A 163 -8.22 -4.11 -11.82
CA PRO A 163 -8.15 -4.37 -13.25
C PRO A 163 -7.05 -5.38 -13.58
N LYS A 164 -7.15 -5.99 -14.77
CA LYS A 164 -6.15 -6.93 -15.30
C LYS A 164 -4.95 -6.19 -15.88
N TRP A 165 -4.20 -5.51 -15.02
CA TRP A 165 -2.98 -4.78 -15.37
C TRP A 165 -1.76 -5.65 -15.12
N ARG A 166 -0.69 -5.41 -15.88
CA ARG A 166 0.58 -6.13 -15.74
C ARG A 166 1.18 -5.98 -14.33
N THR A 167 0.91 -4.85 -13.69
CA THR A 167 1.36 -4.53 -12.32
C THR A 167 0.53 -5.18 -11.22
N PHE A 168 -0.50 -5.96 -11.55
CA PHE A 168 -1.31 -6.68 -10.58
C PHE A 168 -1.34 -8.18 -10.86
N VAL A 169 -1.24 -8.97 -9.80
CA VAL A 169 -1.52 -10.40 -9.82
C VAL A 169 -2.70 -10.67 -8.90
N LYS A 170 -3.78 -11.16 -9.50
CA LYS A 170 -5.07 -11.34 -8.84
C LYS A 170 -5.30 -12.80 -8.47
N THR A 171 -6.14 -13.04 -7.46
CA THR A 171 -6.71 -14.39 -7.23
C THR A 171 -7.58 -14.82 -8.42
N ILE A 172 -7.74 -16.13 -8.58
CA ILE A 172 -8.59 -16.72 -9.61
C ILE A 172 -10.01 -16.89 -9.02
N PRO A 173 -11.03 -16.20 -9.55
CA PRO A 173 -12.39 -16.38 -9.06
C PRO A 173 -12.89 -17.79 -9.42
N SER A 174 -13.42 -18.51 -8.43
CA SER A 174 -13.95 -19.87 -8.60
C SER A 174 -12.97 -20.85 -9.28
N PRO A 175 -11.79 -21.09 -8.67
CA PRO A 175 -10.70 -21.83 -9.31
C PRO A 175 -11.09 -23.29 -9.60
N ARG A 176 -10.86 -23.71 -10.84
CA ARG A 176 -11.09 -25.09 -11.31
C ARG A 176 -9.77 -25.83 -11.52
N GLY A 177 -9.72 -27.09 -11.09
CA GLY A 177 -8.49 -27.91 -11.12
C GLY A 177 -7.57 -27.64 -9.93
N ASN A 178 -6.64 -28.56 -9.67
CA ASN A 178 -5.79 -28.51 -8.48
C ASN A 178 -4.77 -27.36 -8.54
N LYS A 179 -4.18 -27.09 -9.71
CA LYS A 179 -3.22 -25.98 -9.89
C LYS A 179 -3.83 -24.63 -9.53
N ASN A 180 -4.95 -24.29 -10.17
CA ASN A 180 -5.62 -23.00 -9.94
C ASN A 180 -6.13 -22.85 -8.51
N LYS A 181 -6.60 -23.94 -7.88
CA LYS A 181 -7.00 -23.93 -6.46
C LYS A 181 -5.82 -23.67 -5.54
N HIS A 182 -4.68 -24.29 -5.82
CA HIS A 182 -3.44 -24.08 -5.06
C HIS A 182 -2.96 -22.64 -5.22
N PHE A 183 -2.85 -22.14 -6.46
CA PHE A 183 -2.45 -20.77 -6.74
C PHE A 183 -3.37 -19.75 -6.07
N ALA A 184 -4.69 -19.88 -6.21
CA ALA A 184 -5.64 -18.97 -5.57
C ALA A 184 -5.45 -18.94 -4.04
N LYS A 185 -5.28 -20.10 -3.40
CA LYS A 185 -5.03 -20.19 -1.96
C LYS A 185 -3.70 -19.54 -1.56
N ALA A 186 -2.63 -19.78 -2.32
CA ALA A 186 -1.31 -19.19 -2.06
C ALA A 186 -1.33 -17.66 -2.22
N GLN A 187 -1.95 -17.18 -3.31
CA GLN A 187 -2.10 -15.75 -3.59
C GLN A 187 -2.93 -15.06 -2.52
N GLU A 188 -4.08 -15.63 -2.14
CA GLU A 188 -4.93 -15.09 -1.09
C GLU A 188 -4.25 -15.11 0.28
N PHE A 189 -3.41 -16.11 0.55
CA PHE A 189 -2.62 -16.15 1.77
C PHE A 189 -1.56 -15.05 1.82
N ALA A 190 -0.80 -14.86 0.74
CA ALA A 190 0.21 -13.80 0.67
C ALA A 190 -0.43 -12.40 0.66
N ARG A 191 -1.58 -12.22 -0.02
CA ARG A 191 -2.34 -10.97 -0.04
C ARG A 191 -2.83 -10.54 1.36
N LYS A 192 -2.97 -11.46 2.32
CA LYS A 192 -3.32 -11.10 3.71
C LYS A 192 -2.28 -10.24 4.42
N ASP A 193 -1.11 -10.01 3.83
CA ASP A 193 -0.10 -9.12 4.42
C ASP A 193 -0.63 -7.69 4.60
N VAL A 194 -1.30 -7.12 3.61
CA VAL A 194 -1.91 -5.78 3.74
C VAL A 194 -3.12 -5.76 4.68
N GLU A 195 -3.94 -6.80 4.67
CA GLU A 195 -5.04 -6.94 5.64
C GLU A 195 -4.50 -7.00 7.08
N ARG A 196 -3.39 -7.73 7.30
CA ARG A 196 -2.69 -7.80 8.57
C ARG A 196 -2.09 -6.44 8.95
N ALA A 197 -1.48 -5.72 8.00
CA ALA A 197 -0.96 -4.38 8.24
C ALA A 197 -2.08 -3.42 8.69
N PHE A 198 -3.26 -3.45 8.05
CA PHE A 198 -4.43 -2.70 8.50
C PHE A 198 -4.89 -3.09 9.89
N GLY A 199 -4.96 -4.39 10.18
CA GLY A 199 -5.35 -4.90 11.50
C GLY A 199 -4.42 -4.41 12.61
N VAL A 200 -3.11 -4.43 12.37
CA VAL A 200 -2.10 -3.93 13.34
C VAL A 200 -2.17 -2.41 13.47
N LEU A 201 -2.30 -1.68 12.35
CA LEU A 201 -2.45 -0.22 12.35
C LEU A 201 -3.66 0.22 13.19
N GLN A 202 -4.81 -0.45 13.03
CA GLN A 202 -6.01 -0.17 13.81
C GLN A 202 -5.90 -0.56 15.29
N GLN A 203 -5.10 -1.58 15.62
CA GLN A 203 -4.82 -1.97 17.00
C GLN A 203 -3.89 -0.96 17.70
N ARG A 204 -2.84 -0.49 17.00
CA ARG A 204 -1.89 0.52 17.52
C ARG A 204 -2.55 1.88 17.71
N PHE A 205 -3.43 2.27 16.78
CA PHE A 205 -4.05 3.60 16.77
C PHE A 205 -5.58 3.50 16.80
N ALA A 206 -6.16 3.45 17.99
CA ALA A 206 -7.60 3.33 18.14
C ALA A 206 -8.39 4.52 17.56
N ILE A 207 -7.74 5.66 17.30
CA ILE A 207 -8.37 6.80 16.58
C ILE A 207 -8.87 6.40 15.18
N ILE A 208 -8.20 5.48 14.48
CA ILE A 208 -8.62 4.98 13.16
C ILE A 208 -9.46 3.70 13.23
N ARG A 209 -9.54 3.07 14.41
CA ARG A 209 -10.42 1.91 14.66
C ARG A 209 -11.88 2.36 14.81
N GLY A 210 -12.10 3.49 15.49
CA GLY A 210 -13.43 4.06 15.69
C GLY A 210 -13.85 5.04 14.58
N PRO A 211 -15.15 5.39 14.49
CA PRO A 211 -15.61 6.43 13.58
C PRO A 211 -15.00 7.79 13.90
N SER A 212 -14.46 8.48 12.89
CA SER A 212 -13.86 9.79 13.10
C SER A 212 -14.87 10.88 13.35
N ARG A 213 -14.53 11.78 14.27
CA ARG A 213 -15.32 12.95 14.65
C ARG A 213 -14.77 14.27 14.09
N MET A 214 -13.65 14.23 13.36
CA MET A 214 -13.11 15.42 12.70
C MET A 214 -14.05 15.86 11.56
N PHE A 215 -14.10 17.16 11.27
CA PHE A 215 -15.00 17.72 10.25
C PHE A 215 -14.37 17.95 8.87
N LYS A 216 -13.04 17.92 8.77
CA LYS A 216 -12.31 18.24 7.54
C LYS A 216 -11.53 17.04 7.03
N VAL A 217 -11.65 16.73 5.74
CA VAL A 217 -10.93 15.63 5.07
C VAL A 217 -9.42 15.82 5.15
N GLU A 218 -8.92 17.06 5.05
CA GLU A 218 -7.50 17.38 5.21
C GLU A 218 -6.94 16.93 6.57
N VAL A 219 -7.69 17.19 7.65
CA VAL A 219 -7.30 16.79 9.01
C VAL A 219 -7.33 15.26 9.15
N LEU A 220 -8.35 14.61 8.58
CA LEU A 220 -8.44 13.14 8.53
C LEU A 220 -7.25 12.53 7.79
N THR A 221 -6.85 13.15 6.68
CA THR A 221 -5.70 12.73 5.87
C THR A 221 -4.42 12.82 6.65
N ASN A 222 -4.19 13.94 7.35
CA ASN A 222 -2.99 14.11 8.17
C ASN A 222 -2.96 13.12 9.34
N ILE A 223 -4.10 12.86 9.99
CA ILE A 223 -4.19 11.85 11.07
C ILE A 223 -3.86 10.46 10.53
N MET A 224 -4.44 10.07 9.39
CA MET A 224 -4.19 8.76 8.79
C MET A 224 -2.71 8.59 8.42
N LYS A 225 -2.13 9.57 7.70
CA LYS A 225 -0.70 9.56 7.35
C LYS A 225 0.19 9.55 8.58
N ALA A 226 -0.13 10.32 9.62
CA ALA A 226 0.61 10.32 10.87
C ALA A 226 0.57 8.95 11.58
N CYS A 227 -0.58 8.26 11.60
CA CYS A 227 -0.67 6.89 12.11
C CYS A 227 0.23 5.93 11.30
N ILE A 228 0.25 6.04 9.97
CA ILE A 228 1.08 5.20 9.10
C ILE A 228 2.58 5.46 9.32
N ILE A 229 2.97 6.73 9.42
CA ILE A 229 4.35 7.14 9.72
C ILE A 229 4.80 6.57 11.06
N LEU A 230 4.01 6.75 12.12
CA LEU A 230 4.33 6.21 13.44
C LEU A 230 4.33 4.68 13.45
N HIS A 231 3.44 4.04 12.68
CA HIS A 231 3.45 2.59 12.50
C HIS A 231 4.76 2.12 11.89
N ASN A 232 5.20 2.72 10.79
CA ASN A 232 6.46 2.36 10.13
C ASN A 232 7.68 2.67 11.01
N MET A 233 7.66 3.74 11.82
CA MET A 233 8.69 4.00 12.84
C MET A 233 8.77 2.87 13.88
N ILE A 234 7.64 2.39 14.36
CA ILE A 234 7.60 1.26 15.30
C ILE A 234 8.10 -0.02 14.63
N ILE A 235 7.75 -0.26 13.36
CA ILE A 235 8.26 -1.42 12.61
C ILE A 235 9.77 -1.34 12.40
N GLU A 236 10.34 -0.15 12.13
CA GLU A 236 11.80 0.06 12.06
C GLU A 236 12.46 -0.31 13.40
N ASP A 237 11.97 0.27 14.50
CA ASP A 237 12.48 0.01 15.85
C ASP A 237 12.37 -1.48 16.26
N GLU A 238 11.27 -2.15 15.91
CA GLU A 238 11.09 -3.58 16.18
C GLU A 238 12.03 -4.47 15.34
N ARG A 239 12.49 -4.04 14.16
CA ARG A 239 13.47 -4.79 13.34
C ARG A 239 14.87 -4.72 13.92
N ASP A 240 15.31 -3.53 14.30
CA ASP A 240 16.65 -3.32 14.87
C ASP A 240 16.84 -4.12 16.19
N ASN A 241 15.76 -4.55 16.82
CA ASN A 241 15.77 -5.41 18.01
C ASN A 241 15.80 -6.92 17.70
N ILE A 242 15.70 -7.34 16.44
CA ILE A 242 15.60 -8.75 16.00
C ILE A 242 16.87 -9.22 15.26
N ASP A 243 17.70 -8.32 14.73
CA ASP A 243 18.89 -8.69 13.95
C ASP A 243 20.15 -8.91 14.82
N ASP A 244 20.30 -10.17 15.28
CA ASP A 244 21.59 -10.83 15.57
C ASP A 244 21.83 -11.97 14.54
N ASP A 245 21.26 -11.84 13.33
CA ASP A 245 21.60 -12.66 12.16
C ASP A 245 22.10 -11.74 11.04
N ASP A 246 23.44 -11.69 10.94
CA ASP A 246 24.22 -10.96 9.95
C ASP A 246 23.75 -11.24 8.51
N PHE A 247 23.23 -10.22 7.83
CA PHE A 247 23.42 -10.07 6.39
C PHE A 247 24.49 -9.00 6.17
N GLU A 248 25.75 -9.41 5.99
CA GLU A 248 26.82 -8.52 5.54
C GLU A 248 26.44 -7.92 4.17
N TYR A 249 26.23 -6.60 4.14
CA TYR A 249 25.93 -5.86 2.92
C TYR A 249 27.21 -5.26 2.33
N ASP A 250 27.66 -5.83 1.20
CA ASP A 250 28.59 -5.13 0.31
C ASP A 250 27.86 -3.95 -0.36
N GLN A 251 28.45 -2.76 -0.25
CA GLN A 251 27.98 -1.52 -0.85
C GLN A 251 28.05 -1.62 -2.38
N VAL A 252 26.93 -1.37 -3.05
CA VAL A 252 26.91 -1.19 -4.52
C VAL A 252 26.81 0.31 -4.81
N ASP A 253 27.82 0.84 -5.51
CA ASP A 253 27.95 2.25 -5.87
C ASP A 253 26.73 2.77 -6.66
N ASP A 254 26.16 3.88 -6.17
CA ASP A 254 25.14 4.68 -6.85
C ASP A 254 25.73 5.33 -8.12
N VAL A 255 25.38 4.82 -9.29
CA VAL A 255 25.57 5.54 -10.56
C VAL A 255 24.22 6.06 -11.04
N LEU A 256 23.97 7.34 -10.77
CA LEU A 256 22.85 8.11 -11.32
C LEU A 256 23.11 8.42 -12.81
N PRO A 257 22.18 8.11 -13.74
CA PRO A 257 22.30 8.55 -15.13
C PRO A 257 21.89 10.03 -15.28
N GLU A 258 22.65 10.78 -16.09
CA GLU A 258 22.32 12.15 -16.49
C GLU A 258 21.11 12.19 -17.44
N LEU A 259 20.10 13.00 -17.07
CA LEU A 259 18.90 13.24 -17.84
C LEU A 259 19.13 14.24 -18.98
N SER A 260 19.07 13.73 -20.22
CA SER A 260 18.94 14.53 -21.45
C SER A 260 17.49 14.99 -21.65
N ARG A 261 17.29 16.28 -21.97
CA ARG A 261 15.97 16.90 -22.15
C ARG A 261 15.60 17.00 -23.62
N ASP A 262 14.61 16.23 -24.06
CA ASP A 262 13.89 16.49 -25.31
C ASP A 262 12.38 16.18 -25.15
N HIS A 263 11.58 17.24 -24.97
CA HIS A 263 10.22 17.20 -24.41
C HIS A 263 9.15 16.47 -25.24
N THR A 264 9.46 16.08 -26.48
CA THR A 264 8.49 15.41 -27.36
C THR A 264 8.57 13.89 -27.26
N THR A 265 9.77 13.37 -27.00
CA THR A 265 10.04 11.95 -26.74
C THR A 265 9.48 11.53 -25.38
N GLU A 266 9.58 12.42 -24.38
CA GLU A 266 9.11 12.22 -23.01
C GLU A 266 7.60 11.91 -22.92
N PHE A 267 6.76 12.58 -23.71
CA PHE A 267 5.31 12.35 -23.72
C PHE A 267 4.90 11.02 -24.39
N MET A 268 5.55 10.66 -25.50
CA MET A 268 5.31 9.39 -26.18
C MET A 268 5.76 8.21 -25.31
N GLU A 269 6.92 8.32 -24.67
CA GLU A 269 7.40 7.34 -23.70
C GLU A 269 6.46 7.21 -22.49
N PHE A 270 5.95 8.33 -21.97
CA PHE A 270 4.96 8.34 -20.90
C PHE A 270 3.68 7.57 -21.29
N ILE A 271 3.14 7.82 -22.48
CA ILE A 271 1.98 7.08 -23.02
C ILE A 271 2.31 5.59 -23.14
N GLN A 272 3.49 5.26 -23.67
CA GLN A 272 3.90 3.87 -23.85
C GLN A 272 4.05 3.14 -22.50
N ARG A 273 4.65 3.77 -21.48
CA ARG A 273 4.73 3.22 -20.13
C ARG A 273 3.35 3.00 -19.54
N HIS A 274 2.42 3.94 -19.74
CA HIS A 274 1.02 3.76 -19.33
C HIS A 274 0.35 2.55 -20.00
N HIS A 275 0.60 2.32 -21.29
CA HIS A 275 0.11 1.13 -21.97
C HIS A 275 0.74 -0.16 -21.42
N GLN A 276 2.05 -0.16 -21.12
CA GLN A 276 2.74 -1.31 -20.55
C GLN A 276 2.26 -1.68 -19.15
N ILE A 277 2.01 -0.68 -18.29
CA ILE A 277 1.45 -0.87 -16.96
C ILE A 277 0.10 -1.59 -17.05
N ARG A 278 -0.73 -1.18 -18.01
CA ARG A 278 -2.10 -1.66 -18.19
C ARG A 278 -2.21 -2.84 -19.17
N ASP A 279 -1.09 -3.44 -19.55
CA ASP A 279 -1.07 -4.51 -20.56
C ASP A 279 -1.74 -5.78 -20.03
N GLY A 280 -2.95 -6.03 -20.52
CA GLY A 280 -3.73 -7.20 -20.16
C GLY A 280 -3.15 -8.51 -20.70
N SER A 281 -2.44 -8.50 -21.84
CA SER A 281 -1.80 -9.72 -22.36
C SER A 281 -0.66 -10.15 -21.44
N ALA A 282 0.20 -9.20 -21.07
CA ALA A 282 1.31 -9.44 -20.14
C ALA A 282 0.80 -9.87 -18.76
N HIS A 283 -0.34 -9.33 -18.29
CA HIS A 283 -1.00 -9.78 -17.06
C HIS A 283 -1.36 -11.27 -17.12
N HIS A 284 -2.02 -11.73 -18.19
CA HIS A 284 -2.42 -13.14 -18.29
C HIS A 284 -1.21 -14.07 -18.38
N GLN A 285 -0.18 -13.70 -19.16
CA GLN A 285 1.04 -14.49 -19.27
C GLN A 285 1.75 -14.63 -17.91
N LEU A 286 1.94 -13.51 -17.19
CA LEU A 286 2.55 -13.54 -15.86
C LEU A 286 1.73 -14.39 -14.88
N GLN A 287 0.40 -14.29 -14.93
CA GLN A 287 -0.47 -15.08 -14.06
C GLN A 287 -0.34 -16.58 -14.37
N GLU A 288 -0.33 -16.98 -15.64
CA GLU A 288 -0.13 -18.39 -16.05
C GLU A 288 1.23 -18.93 -15.62
N ASP A 289 2.29 -18.15 -15.83
CA ASP A 289 3.65 -18.52 -15.41
C ASP A 289 3.75 -18.69 -13.89
N LEU A 290 3.12 -17.81 -13.11
CA LEU A 290 3.09 -17.91 -11.66
C LEU A 290 2.24 -19.11 -11.17
N ILE A 291 1.14 -19.44 -11.85
CA ILE A 291 0.35 -20.64 -11.55
C ILE A 291 1.21 -21.90 -11.72
N GLU A 292 1.96 -21.99 -12.81
CA GLU A 292 2.86 -23.12 -13.08
C GLU A 292 4.02 -23.16 -12.08
N HIS A 293 4.65 -22.01 -11.81
CA HIS A 293 5.74 -21.90 -10.84
C HIS A 293 5.31 -22.35 -9.43
N GLN A 294 4.18 -21.86 -8.93
CA GLN A 294 3.62 -22.26 -7.63
C GLN A 294 3.30 -23.76 -7.59
N TRP A 295 2.78 -24.31 -8.68
CA TRP A 295 2.50 -25.74 -8.75
C TRP A 295 3.77 -26.60 -8.72
N LEU A 296 4.84 -26.16 -9.40
CA LEU A 296 6.13 -26.84 -9.36
C LEU A 296 6.71 -26.84 -7.95
N LEU A 297 6.69 -25.71 -7.26
CA LEU A 297 7.13 -25.61 -5.85
C LEU A 297 6.34 -26.56 -4.95
N TYR A 298 5.01 -26.63 -5.11
CA TYR A 298 4.16 -27.55 -4.36
C TYR A 298 4.48 -29.03 -4.64
N SER A 299 4.85 -29.37 -5.88
CA SER A 299 5.17 -30.76 -6.25
C SER A 299 6.53 -31.25 -5.78
N GLN A 300 7.40 -30.35 -5.32
CA GLN A 300 8.73 -30.66 -4.80
C GLN A 300 8.77 -30.78 -3.26
N GLN A 301 7.66 -30.48 -2.58
CA GLN A 301 7.46 -30.65 -1.13
C GLN A 301 6.83 -32.01 -0.82
#